data_AF-A0AAU6DBZ5-F1
#
_entry.id   AF-A0AAU6DBZ5-F1
#
_cell.length_a   1.000
_cell.length_b   1.000
_cell.length_c   1.000
_cell.angle_alpha   90.00
_cell.angle_beta   90.00
_cell.angle_gamma   90.00
#
_symmetry.space_group_name_H-M   'P 1'
#
loop_
_entity.id
_entity.type
_entity.pdbx_description
1 polymer ?
#
loop_
_entity_poly.entity_id
_entity_poly.type
_entity_poly.pdbx_seq_one_letter_code
_entity_poly.pdbx_strand_id
1 'polypeptide(L)'
;MRELVEEAVRRYTPLVPLCADGAWDRPVRPGGPPALEELRLHLGTLWWWNRPVYDPAGGGHLRIELRALPSGPTPADMVANTALLTGLVLDRAAREPDGELPFTLARGNFYTAARDGMAARLWWPSGGAAPVRVAARDLVQALLPRAAMGLATAGVADDEVQRWLGVVEAFPPGRAHR
;
A
#
# COMPACT_ATOMS: atom_id res chain seq x y z
N MET A 1 8.18 -5.05 8.78
CA MET A 1 8.23 -6.37 8.09
C MET A 1 8.17 -7.54 9.05
N ARG A 2 9.05 -7.61 10.07
CA ARG A 2 9.04 -8.67 11.10
C ARG A 2 7.66 -8.89 11.72
N GLU A 3 7.01 -7.84 12.22
CA GLU A 3 5.68 -7.92 12.85
C GLU A 3 4.62 -8.53 11.94
N LEU A 4 4.61 -8.17 10.65
CA LEU A 4 3.69 -8.71 9.66
C LEU A 4 3.93 -10.21 9.46
N VAL A 5 5.18 -10.64 9.34
CA VAL A 5 5.53 -12.05 9.19
C VAL A 5 5.15 -12.85 10.43
N GLU A 6 5.43 -12.31 11.62
CA GLU A 6 5.08 -12.97 12.87
C GLU A 6 3.57 -13.09 13.07
N GLU A 7 2.80 -12.05 12.73
CA GLU A 7 1.33 -12.10 12.74
C GLU A 7 0.80 -13.17 11.77
N ALA A 8 1.39 -13.27 10.57
CA ALA A 8 1.03 -14.30 9.60
C ALA A 8 1.16 -15.71 10.18
N VAL A 9 2.29 -16.00 10.83
CA VAL A 9 2.57 -17.32 11.41
C VAL A 9 1.74 -17.58 12.66
N ARG A 10 1.54 -16.57 13.51
CA ARG A 10 0.79 -16.73 14.77
C ARG A 10 -0.71 -16.89 14.56
N ARG A 11 -1.28 -16.20 13.56
CA ARG A 11 -2.72 -16.06 13.42
C ARG A 11 -3.34 -17.01 12.40
N TYR A 12 -2.57 -17.44 11.42
CA TYR A 12 -3.08 -18.23 10.30
C TYR A 12 -2.36 -19.56 10.23
N THR A 13 -3.12 -20.65 10.34
CA THR A 13 -2.60 -21.99 10.09
C THR A 13 -2.26 -22.16 8.61
N PRO A 14 -1.11 -22.75 8.26
CA PRO A 14 -0.78 -23.05 6.87
C PRO A 14 -1.85 -23.93 6.21
N LEU A 15 -2.39 -23.47 5.07
CA LEU A 15 -3.41 -24.21 4.31
C LEU A 15 -2.81 -25.33 3.45
N VAL A 16 -1.62 -25.09 2.89
CA VAL A 16 -0.87 -26.05 2.09
C VAL A 16 0.48 -26.25 2.79
N PRO A 17 0.63 -27.30 3.63
CA PRO A 17 1.89 -27.55 4.32
C PRO A 17 2.91 -28.03 3.29
N LEU A 18 3.92 -27.21 3.05
CA LEU A 18 5.19 -27.64 2.49
C LEU A 18 6.12 -27.87 3.68
N CYS A 19 6.80 -29.01 3.71
CA CYS A 19 7.85 -29.30 4.67
C CYS A 19 9.09 -29.56 3.82
N ALA A 20 9.95 -28.55 3.67
CA ALA A 20 11.15 -28.70 2.88
C ALA A 20 12.12 -29.61 3.63
N ASP A 21 12.85 -30.45 2.90
CA ASP A 21 13.91 -31.25 3.49
C ASP A 21 15.11 -30.36 3.84
N GLY A 22 15.55 -30.44 5.10
CA GLY A 22 16.75 -29.77 5.59
C GLY A 22 16.48 -28.68 6.64
N ALA A 23 17.51 -27.89 6.93
CA ALA A 23 17.42 -26.81 7.91
C ALA A 23 16.70 -25.58 7.33
N TRP A 24 15.88 -24.92 8.16
CA TRP A 24 15.10 -23.73 7.77
C TRP A 24 15.97 -22.55 7.29
N ASP A 25 17.21 -22.47 7.78
CA ASP A 25 18.19 -21.43 7.47
C ASP A 25 19.08 -21.78 6.27
N ARG A 26 18.78 -22.88 5.57
CA ARG A 26 19.52 -23.30 4.38
C ARG A 26 19.54 -22.17 3.34
N PRO A 27 20.73 -21.67 2.98
CA PRO A 27 20.84 -20.54 2.07
C PRO A 27 20.64 -20.98 0.62
N VAL A 28 20.07 -20.09 -0.21
CA VAL A 28 19.88 -20.37 -1.65
C VAL A 28 21.19 -20.44 -2.43
N ARG A 29 22.26 -19.85 -1.88
CA ARG A 29 23.65 -19.89 -2.37
C ARG A 29 24.61 -19.67 -1.21
N PRO A 30 25.90 -20.06 -1.30
CA PRO A 30 26.88 -19.78 -0.23
C PRO A 30 26.87 -18.30 0.17
N GLY A 31 26.70 -18.01 1.47
CA GLY A 31 26.59 -16.65 2.01
C GLY A 31 25.34 -15.86 1.62
N GLY A 32 24.37 -16.50 0.95
CA GLY A 32 23.10 -15.89 0.56
C GLY A 32 22.01 -16.01 1.64
N PRO A 33 20.85 -15.39 1.42
CA PRO A 33 19.74 -15.45 2.36
C PRO A 33 19.07 -16.85 2.35
N PRO A 34 18.35 -17.22 3.42
CA PRO A 34 17.69 -18.53 3.52
C PRO A 34 16.55 -18.69 2.50
N ALA A 35 16.29 -19.91 2.04
CA ALA A 35 15.24 -20.14 1.04
C ALA A 35 13.83 -19.84 1.55
N LEU A 36 13.55 -20.20 2.81
CA LEU A 36 12.28 -20.02 3.54
C LEU A 36 11.05 -20.42 2.69
N GLU A 37 11.08 -21.61 2.09
CA GLU A 37 10.07 -22.08 1.13
C GLU A 37 8.69 -22.20 1.78
N GLU A 38 8.64 -22.73 3.00
CA GLU A 38 7.43 -22.89 3.80
C GLU A 38 6.81 -21.54 4.12
N LEU A 39 7.63 -20.57 4.54
CA LEU A 39 7.17 -19.23 4.85
C LEU A 39 6.65 -18.53 3.59
N ARG A 40 7.37 -18.65 2.47
CA ARG A 40 6.97 -18.04 1.19
C ARG A 40 5.66 -18.60 0.69
N LEU A 41 5.47 -19.92 0.79
CA LEU A 41 4.20 -20.55 0.44
C LEU A 41 3.08 -20.10 1.39
N HIS A 42 3.32 -20.10 2.70
CA HIS A 42 2.37 -19.64 3.70
C HIS A 42 1.89 -18.21 3.42
N LEU A 43 2.83 -17.26 3.30
CA LEU A 43 2.52 -15.87 2.97
C LEU A 43 1.84 -15.72 1.60
N GLY A 44 2.14 -16.61 0.65
CA GLY A 44 1.49 -16.67 -0.66
C GLY A 44 0.00 -17.02 -0.59
N THR A 45 -0.41 -17.81 0.40
CA THR A 45 -1.81 -18.21 0.61
C THR A 45 -2.65 -17.22 1.40
N LEU A 46 -2.03 -16.19 2.00
CA LEU A 46 -2.75 -15.16 2.76
C LEU A 46 -3.16 -13.98 1.86
N TRP A 47 -4.42 -13.56 1.99
CA TRP A 47 -4.96 -12.41 1.26
C TRP A 47 -5.03 -11.16 2.15
N TRP A 48 -3.99 -10.34 2.10
CA TRP A 48 -3.92 -9.05 2.79
C TRP A 48 -3.95 -7.88 1.81
N TRP A 49 -4.45 -6.72 2.29
CA TRP A 49 -4.42 -5.47 1.53
C TRP A 49 -3.00 -4.95 1.30
N ASN A 50 -2.12 -5.09 2.29
CA ASN A 50 -0.69 -4.84 2.20
C ASN A 50 0.04 -6.13 2.54
N ARG A 51 0.57 -6.82 1.54
CA ARG A 51 1.22 -8.11 1.72
C ARG A 51 2.73 -7.95 1.89
N PRO A 52 3.33 -8.44 2.98
CA PRO A 52 4.77 -8.60 3.04
C PRO A 52 5.19 -9.70 2.07
N VAL A 53 6.18 -9.42 1.23
CA VAL A 53 6.81 -10.40 0.37
C VAL A 53 8.29 -10.49 0.71
N TYR A 54 8.74 -11.71 0.97
CA TYR A 54 10.15 -12.09 1.05
C TYR A 54 10.51 -12.88 -0.21
N ASP A 55 11.65 -12.52 -0.82
CA ASP A 55 12.19 -13.25 -1.97
C ASP A 55 13.73 -13.32 -1.88
N PRO A 56 14.32 -14.53 -1.80
CA PRO A 56 15.77 -14.71 -1.71
C PRO A 56 16.51 -14.45 -3.04
N ALA A 57 15.80 -14.25 -4.16
CA ALA A 57 16.41 -13.92 -5.44
C ALA A 57 17.19 -12.59 -5.39
N GLY A 58 18.21 -12.47 -6.24
CA GLY A 58 19.00 -11.24 -6.36
C GLY A 58 19.81 -10.87 -5.11
N GLY A 59 19.95 -11.76 -4.12
CA GLY A 59 20.61 -11.45 -2.84
C GLY A 59 19.65 -11.17 -1.69
N GLY A 60 18.35 -11.34 -1.91
CA GLY A 60 17.34 -11.20 -0.87
C GLY A 60 16.74 -9.81 -0.85
N HIS A 61 15.42 -9.73 -0.98
CA HIS A 61 14.70 -8.48 -0.83
C HIS A 61 13.39 -8.66 -0.06
N LEU A 62 13.00 -7.57 0.59
CA LEU A 62 11.73 -7.43 1.30
C LEU A 62 10.95 -6.32 0.62
N ARG A 63 9.68 -6.58 0.31
CA ARG A 63 8.79 -5.58 -0.29
C ARG A 63 7.41 -5.66 0.33
N ILE A 64 6.69 -4.54 0.26
CA ILE A 64 5.26 -4.48 0.56
C ILE A 64 4.51 -4.38 -0.77
N GLU A 65 3.58 -5.30 -0.98
CA GLU A 65 2.70 -5.31 -2.15
C GLU A 65 1.33 -4.77 -1.74
N LEU A 66 0.92 -3.64 -2.33
CA LEU A 66 -0.43 -3.12 -2.16
C LEU A 66 -1.39 -3.84 -3.12
N ARG A 67 -2.38 -4.53 -2.56
CA ARG A 67 -3.38 -5.34 -3.28
C ARG A 67 -4.80 -4.76 -3.19
N ALA A 68 -4.92 -3.57 -2.59
CA ALA A 68 -6.20 -2.95 -2.29
C ALA A 68 -6.73 -2.05 -3.42
N LEU A 69 -5.91 -1.74 -4.42
CA LEU A 69 -6.34 -0.90 -5.54
C LEU A 69 -7.33 -1.66 -6.43
N PRO A 70 -8.53 -1.11 -6.69
CA PRO A 70 -9.42 -1.69 -7.69
C PRO A 70 -8.82 -1.51 -9.09
N SER A 71 -9.19 -2.39 -10.01
CA SER A 71 -9.03 -2.09 -11.44
C SER A 71 -9.89 -0.87 -11.75
N GLY A 72 -9.27 0.21 -12.24
CA GLY A 72 -10.00 1.37 -12.73
C GLY A 72 -10.85 1.03 -13.96
N PRO A 73 -11.84 1.86 -14.31
CA PRO A 73 -12.68 1.61 -15.48
C PRO A 73 -11.89 1.64 -16.79
N THR A 74 -10.76 2.36 -16.83
CA THR A 74 -9.85 2.38 -17.97
C THR A 74 -8.39 2.13 -17.56
N PRO A 75 -7.52 1.75 -18.52
CA PRO A 75 -6.07 1.69 -18.29
C PRO A 75 -5.48 3.02 -17.81
N ALA A 76 -6.01 4.16 -18.27
CA ALA A 76 -5.55 5.47 -17.84
C ALA A 76 -5.83 5.69 -16.35
N ASP A 77 -7.01 5.28 -15.85
CA ASP A 77 -7.35 5.37 -14.43
C ASP A 77 -6.44 4.48 -13.56
N MET A 78 -6.07 3.30 -14.07
CA MET A 78 -5.13 2.43 -13.38
C MET A 78 -3.75 3.08 -13.24
N VAL A 79 -3.22 3.65 -14.33
CA VAL A 79 -1.93 4.36 -14.30
C VAL A 79 -1.99 5.59 -13.39
N ALA A 80 -3.09 6.35 -13.45
CA ALA A 80 -3.31 7.51 -12.58
C ALA A 80 -3.34 7.12 -11.09
N ASN A 81 -4.05 6.06 -10.73
CA ASN A 81 -4.08 5.53 -9.35
C ASN A 81 -2.70 5.03 -8.90
N THR A 82 -1.96 4.36 -9.79
CA THR A 82 -0.59 3.92 -9.50
C THR A 82 0.33 5.12 -9.31
N ALA A 83 0.25 6.15 -10.15
CA ALA A 83 1.05 7.37 -10.04
C ALA A 83 0.78 8.09 -8.71
N LEU A 84 -0.50 8.30 -8.37
CA LEU A 84 -0.91 8.91 -7.10
C LEU A 84 -0.31 8.16 -5.92
N LEU A 85 -0.53 6.84 -5.85
CA LEU A 85 -0.07 6.04 -4.73
C LEU A 85 1.45 6.00 -4.64
N THR A 86 2.15 5.73 -5.75
CA THR A 86 3.61 5.66 -5.79
C THR A 86 4.21 6.99 -5.33
N GLY A 87 3.68 8.11 -5.84
CA GLY A 87 4.06 9.44 -5.37
C GLY A 87 3.88 9.62 -3.87
N LEU A 88 2.71 9.25 -3.32
CA LEU A 88 2.46 9.35 -1.88
C LEU A 88 3.37 8.44 -1.03
N VAL A 89 3.68 7.24 -1.50
CA VAL A 89 4.58 6.32 -0.79
C VAL A 89 6.00 6.86 -0.78
N LEU A 90 6.51 7.35 -1.92
CA LEU A 90 7.84 7.94 -2.03
C LEU A 90 7.96 9.20 -1.15
N ASP A 91 6.95 10.06 -1.24
CA ASP A 91 6.85 11.25 -0.41
C ASP A 91 6.84 10.93 1.09
N ARG A 92 6.10 9.89 1.46
CA ARG A 92 5.98 9.43 2.85
C ARG A 92 7.27 8.81 3.35
N ALA A 93 8.00 8.09 2.50
CA ALA A 93 9.28 7.47 2.83
C ALA A 93 10.40 8.50 3.05
N ALA A 94 10.28 9.68 2.42
CA ALA A 94 11.24 10.78 2.56
C ALA A 94 11.02 11.65 3.81
N ARG A 95 9.96 11.40 4.61
CA ARG A 95 9.54 12.29 5.70
C ARG A 95 9.17 11.53 6.96
N GLU A 96 9.32 12.19 8.11
CA GLU A 96 8.75 11.72 9.37
C GLU A 96 7.21 11.79 9.35
N PRO A 97 6.49 10.91 10.07
CA PRO A 97 5.04 11.00 10.22
C PRO A 97 4.61 12.32 10.87
N ASP A 98 3.71 13.07 10.24
CA ASP A 98 3.05 14.25 10.85
C ASP A 98 1.88 13.88 11.79
N GLY A 99 1.92 12.67 12.36
CA GLY A 99 0.91 12.13 13.25
C GLY A 99 0.60 10.66 13.01
N GLU A 100 -0.13 10.06 13.95
CA GLU A 100 -0.52 8.65 13.92
C GLU A 100 -2.03 8.50 13.74
N LEU A 101 -2.42 7.49 12.97
CA LEU A 101 -3.81 7.05 12.90
C LEU A 101 -3.91 5.65 13.51
N PRO A 102 -4.68 5.45 14.59
CA PRO A 102 -4.94 4.13 15.12
C PRO A 102 -5.43 3.18 14.02
N PHE A 103 -4.89 1.96 13.97
CA PHE A 103 -5.22 1.01 12.92
C PHE A 103 -6.73 0.70 12.83
N THR A 104 -7.44 0.73 13.96
CA THR A 104 -8.90 0.58 14.00
C THR A 104 -9.62 1.66 13.18
N LEU A 105 -9.15 2.91 13.23
CA LEU A 105 -9.67 4.01 12.41
C LEU A 105 -9.24 3.85 10.95
N ALA A 106 -7.99 3.45 10.68
CA ALA A 106 -7.53 3.19 9.31
C ALA A 106 -8.35 2.08 8.62
N ARG A 107 -8.62 0.99 9.35
CA ARG A 107 -9.50 -0.10 8.89
C ARG A 107 -10.93 0.39 8.67
N GLY A 108 -11.45 1.22 9.59
CA GLY A 108 -12.77 1.85 9.42
C GLY A 108 -12.84 2.74 8.17
N ASN A 109 -11.80 3.53 7.93
CA ASN A 109 -11.67 4.37 6.74
C ASN A 109 -11.71 3.52 5.47
N PHE A 110 -10.97 2.41 5.43
CA PHE A 110 -10.94 1.53 4.27
C PHE A 110 -12.34 1.07 3.85
N TYR A 111 -13.12 0.53 4.78
CA TYR A 111 -14.48 0.07 4.48
C TYR A 111 -15.46 1.21 4.20
N THR A 112 -15.24 2.38 4.82
CA THR A 112 -16.06 3.58 4.54
C THR A 112 -15.79 4.10 3.13
N ALA A 113 -14.52 4.18 2.72
CA ALA A 113 -14.13 4.55 1.36
C ALA A 113 -14.62 3.53 0.32
N ALA A 114 -14.55 2.22 0.61
CA ALA A 114 -15.04 1.19 -0.29
C ALA A 114 -16.57 1.26 -0.51
N ARG A 115 -17.34 1.69 0.51
CA ARG A 115 -18.79 1.81 0.42
C ARG A 115 -19.24 3.13 -0.20
N ASP A 116 -18.66 4.23 0.27
CA ASP A 116 -19.17 5.58 0.00
C ASP A 116 -18.32 6.33 -1.05
N GLY A 117 -17.19 5.74 -1.49
CA GLY A 117 -16.29 6.32 -2.48
C GLY A 117 -15.83 7.72 -2.10
N MET A 118 -15.87 8.65 -3.06
CA MET A 118 -15.47 10.05 -2.86
C MET A 118 -16.43 10.85 -1.95
N ALA A 119 -17.61 10.32 -1.63
CA ALA A 119 -18.52 10.91 -0.65
C ALA A 119 -18.15 10.55 0.80
N ALA A 120 -17.19 9.64 1.01
CA ALA A 120 -16.75 9.22 2.34
C ALA A 120 -16.19 10.38 3.18
N ARG A 121 -16.40 10.29 4.50
CA ARG A 121 -15.68 11.10 5.50
C ARG A 121 -14.76 10.20 6.32
N LEU A 122 -13.46 10.43 6.18
CA LEU A 122 -12.39 9.59 6.72
C LEU A 122 -11.73 10.26 7.91
N TRP A 123 -11.33 9.46 8.90
CA TRP A 123 -10.46 9.93 9.98
C TRP A 123 -9.05 10.20 9.44
N TRP A 124 -8.44 11.32 9.82
CA TRP A 124 -7.13 11.71 9.35
C TRP A 124 -6.26 12.20 10.51
N PRO A 125 -4.94 11.90 10.54
CA PRO A 125 -4.02 12.45 11.53
C PRO A 125 -4.06 13.98 11.56
N SER A 126 -3.88 14.56 12.74
CA SER A 126 -3.90 16.02 12.94
C SER A 126 -2.78 16.46 13.88
N GLY A 127 -1.51 16.36 13.46
CA GLY A 127 -0.38 17.11 14.04
C GLY A 127 -0.29 17.10 15.57
N GLY A 128 -0.42 15.94 16.20
CA GLY A 128 -0.34 15.77 17.67
C GLY A 128 -1.67 15.93 18.42
N ALA A 129 -2.75 16.32 17.74
CA ALA A 129 -4.12 16.30 18.27
C ALA A 129 -4.86 15.01 17.88
N ALA A 130 -6.06 14.83 18.43
CA ALA A 130 -6.93 13.72 18.05
C ALA A 130 -7.23 13.76 16.54
N PRO A 131 -7.32 12.59 15.86
CA PRO A 131 -7.68 12.52 14.45
C PRO A 131 -9.00 13.24 14.15
N VAL A 132 -9.11 13.84 12.97
CA VAL A 132 -10.30 14.60 12.54
C VAL A 132 -10.98 13.96 11.33
N ARG A 133 -12.26 14.24 11.12
CA ARG A 133 -13.03 13.73 9.96
C ARG A 133 -12.91 14.67 8.76
N VAL A 134 -12.21 14.23 7.72
CA VAL A 134 -12.01 14.97 6.47
C VAL A 134 -12.83 14.30 5.35
N ALA A 135 -13.39 15.07 4.42
CA ALA A 135 -14.01 14.48 3.24
C ALA A 135 -12.94 13.86 2.34
N ALA A 136 -13.19 12.68 1.79
CA ALA A 136 -12.21 11.97 0.96
C ALA A 136 -11.74 12.82 -0.23
N ARG A 137 -12.63 13.59 -0.84
CA ARG A 137 -12.29 14.54 -1.91
C ARG A 137 -11.29 15.62 -1.47
N ASP A 138 -11.52 16.25 -0.33
CA ASP A 138 -10.67 17.35 0.15
C ASP A 138 -9.30 16.78 0.51
N LEU A 139 -9.30 15.56 1.06
CA LEU A 139 -8.08 14.83 1.37
C LEU A 139 -7.28 14.50 0.10
N VAL A 140 -7.90 13.95 -0.95
CA VAL A 140 -7.22 13.65 -2.21
C VAL A 140 -6.62 14.92 -2.81
N GLN A 141 -7.38 16.01 -2.86
CA GLN A 141 -6.92 17.31 -3.36
C GLN A 141 -5.72 17.82 -2.57
N ALA A 142 -5.75 17.73 -1.24
CA ALA A 142 -4.61 18.11 -0.39
C ALA A 142 -3.38 17.20 -0.56
N LEU A 143 -3.57 15.95 -0.99
CA LEU A 143 -2.51 14.97 -1.18
C LEU A 143 -1.89 14.99 -2.58
N LEU A 144 -2.56 15.51 -3.60
CA LEU A 144 -2.04 15.59 -4.98
C LEU A 144 -0.67 16.29 -5.06
N PRO A 145 -0.42 17.45 -4.41
CA PRO A 145 0.90 18.07 -4.42
C PRO A 145 1.99 17.20 -3.77
N ARG A 146 1.63 16.41 -2.75
CA ARG A 146 2.56 15.48 -2.10
C ARG A 146 2.90 14.32 -3.02
N ALA A 147 1.92 13.79 -3.74
CA ALA A 147 2.15 12.75 -4.74
C ALA A 147 3.08 13.26 -5.85
N ALA A 148 2.84 14.47 -6.35
CA ALA A 148 3.68 15.11 -7.36
C ALA A 148 5.14 15.24 -6.89
N MET A 149 5.34 15.70 -5.65
CA MET A 149 6.66 15.83 -5.03
C MET A 149 7.41 14.49 -4.97
N GLY A 150 6.72 13.43 -4.55
CA GLY A 150 7.30 12.09 -4.46
C GLY A 150 7.71 11.54 -5.83
N LEU A 151 6.87 11.72 -6.86
CA LEU A 151 7.20 11.32 -8.24
C LEU A 151 8.37 12.12 -8.81
N ALA A 152 8.38 13.44 -8.61
CA ALA A 152 9.46 14.31 -9.07
C ALA A 152 10.80 13.95 -8.42
N THR A 153 10.80 13.62 -7.12
CA THR A 153 12.00 13.18 -6.39
C THR A 153 12.55 11.85 -6.94
N ALA A 154 11.68 10.99 -7.47
CA ALA A 154 12.07 9.76 -8.15
C ALA A 154 12.48 9.95 -9.63
N GLY A 155 12.48 11.19 -10.13
CA GLY A 155 12.92 11.52 -11.49
C GLY A 155 11.88 11.29 -12.59
N VAL A 156 10.59 11.20 -12.23
CA VAL A 156 9.50 11.18 -13.23
C VAL A 156 9.39 12.56 -13.89
N ALA A 157 9.22 12.59 -15.21
CA ALA A 157 9.14 13.85 -15.96
C ALA A 157 7.87 14.65 -15.59
N ASP A 158 8.00 15.98 -15.53
CA ASP A 158 6.93 16.86 -15.07
C ASP A 158 5.65 16.72 -15.89
N ASP A 159 5.76 16.55 -17.22
CA ASP A 159 4.61 16.35 -18.11
C ASP A 159 3.88 15.04 -17.82
N GLU A 160 4.59 13.97 -17.48
CA GLU A 160 3.99 12.70 -17.02
C GLU A 160 3.31 12.85 -15.67
N VAL A 161 3.93 13.56 -14.71
CA VAL A 161 3.34 13.84 -13.40
C VAL A 161 2.02 14.60 -13.57
N GLN A 162 2.04 15.70 -14.33
CA GLN A 162 0.85 16.52 -14.57
C GLN A 162 -0.24 15.73 -15.30
N ARG A 163 0.15 14.92 -16.31
CA ARG A 163 -0.79 14.10 -17.06
C ARG A 163 -1.54 13.12 -16.16
N TRP A 164 -0.83 12.34 -15.34
CA TRP A 164 -1.45 11.27 -14.58
C TRP A 164 -2.15 11.76 -13.32
N LEU A 165 -1.60 12.74 -12.62
CA LEU A 165 -2.27 13.34 -11.47
C LEU A 165 -3.47 14.21 -11.89
N GLY A 166 -3.42 14.82 -13.07
CA GLY A 166 -4.56 15.55 -13.65
C GLY A 166 -5.77 14.66 -13.91
N VAL A 167 -5.59 13.36 -14.21
CA VAL A 167 -6.71 12.40 -14.31
C VAL A 167 -7.41 12.22 -12.96
N VAL A 168 -6.64 12.12 -11.87
CA VAL A 168 -7.20 12.02 -10.51
C VAL A 168 -7.88 13.32 -10.10
N GLU A 169 -7.27 14.46 -10.40
CA GLU A 169 -7.80 15.78 -10.08
C GLU A 169 -9.13 16.07 -10.80
N ALA A 170 -9.22 15.69 -12.08
CA ALA A 170 -10.40 15.89 -12.91
C ALA A 170 -11.57 14.97 -12.54
N PHE A 171 -11.37 13.99 -11.64
CA PHE A 171 -12.41 13.05 -11.27
C PHE A 171 -13.60 13.81 -10.64
N PRO A 172 -14.79 13.79 -11.29
CA PRO A 172 -15.85 14.73 -10.96
C PRO A 172 -16.47 14.45 -9.58
N PRO A 173 -17.01 15.49 -8.90
CA PRO A 173 -17.83 15.29 -7.71
C PRO A 173 -19.03 14.41 -8.09
N GLY A 174 -19.08 13.20 -7.52
CA GLY A 174 -19.91 12.11 -8.01
C GLY A 174 -21.38 12.48 -8.25
N ARG A 175 -21.92 12.02 -9.38
CA ARG A 175 -23.35 11.73 -9.48
C ARG A 175 -23.64 10.63 -8.47
N ALA A 176 -24.45 10.95 -7.46
CA ALA A 176 -25.07 9.94 -6.62
C ALA A 176 -25.87 9.00 -7.54
N HIS A 177 -25.37 7.78 -7.74
CA HIS A 177 -26.21 6.71 -8.25
C HIS A 177 -27.26 6.44 -7.17
N ARG A 178 -28.50 6.89 -7.46
CA ARG A 178 -29.72 6.50 -6.77
C ARG A 178 -30.07 5.06 -7.09
#